data_AF-A0A1G6YJM0-F1
#
_entry.id   AF-A0A1G6YJM0-F1
#
_cell.length_a   1.000
_cell.length_b   1.000
_cell.length_c   1.000
_cell.angle_alpha   90.00
_cell.angle_beta   90.00
_cell.angle_gamma   90.00
#
_symmetry.space_group_name_H-M   'P 1'
#
loop_
_entity.id
_entity.type
_entity.pdbx_description
1 polymer ?
#
loop_
_entity_poly.entity_id
_entity_poly.type
_entity_poly.pdbx_seq_one_letter_code
_entity_poly.pdbx_strand_id
1 'polypeptide(L)'
;MPRSSVFRRTRGGRRGLARLVTVAATALLATGAVTGVAGAAGSADLGSLSDDSSRTATKVYDNITVTREIVDTNVGLPGDTFTYRTTISAVDGPARQVTRIEETPEGPAPRLRNCYHRTGATVTYTDATGSRVTDTVMRVAATGSWTVDAATGATVVYESTYLDRSEHRHHGGN
;
A
#
# COMPACT_ATOMS: atom_id res chain seq x y z
N MET A 1 20.49 45.74 -58.95
CA MET A 1 19.55 46.78 -58.48
C MET A 1 18.78 46.25 -57.26
N PRO A 2 18.31 47.11 -56.34
CA PRO A 2 18.71 47.10 -54.93
C PRO A 2 17.74 46.39 -53.95
N ARG A 3 18.29 46.20 -52.75
CA ARG A 3 17.66 45.88 -51.45
C ARG A 3 16.34 46.64 -51.22
N SER A 4 15.39 45.99 -50.54
CA SER A 4 14.62 46.62 -49.45
C SER A 4 13.86 45.57 -48.63
N SER A 5 14.33 45.39 -47.41
CA SER A 5 13.61 44.84 -46.27
C SER A 5 12.52 45.81 -45.83
N VAL A 6 11.29 45.31 -45.62
CA VAL A 6 10.30 46.01 -44.78
C VAL A 6 9.75 45.04 -43.75
N PHE A 7 10.08 45.37 -42.52
CA PHE A 7 9.65 44.78 -41.27
C PHE A 7 8.27 45.35 -40.90
N ARG A 8 7.26 44.51 -40.60
CA ARG A 8 6.06 44.97 -39.89
C ARG A 8 5.63 43.99 -38.81
N ARG A 9 5.38 44.58 -37.64
CA ARG A 9 5.25 44.01 -36.30
C ARG A 9 3.86 43.43 -36.00
N THR A 10 3.88 42.43 -35.11
CA THR A 10 3.00 42.18 -33.95
C THR A 10 1.50 41.93 -34.14
N ARG A 11 1.04 40.75 -33.71
CA ARG A 11 0.39 40.52 -32.40
C ARG A 11 -0.11 39.07 -32.35
N GLY A 12 0.22 38.36 -31.28
CA GLY A 12 -0.32 37.04 -31.00
C GLY A 12 0.14 36.60 -29.61
N GLY A 13 -0.64 36.95 -28.59
CA GLY A 13 -0.32 36.77 -27.19
C GLY A 13 -0.07 35.31 -26.84
N ARG A 14 1.12 35.03 -26.31
CA ARG A 14 1.40 33.85 -25.50
C ARG A 14 1.57 34.31 -24.06
N ARG A 15 0.46 34.35 -23.31
CA ARG A 15 0.47 34.40 -21.85
C ARG A 15 -0.05 33.05 -21.34
N GLY A 16 0.75 32.01 -21.56
CA GLY A 16 0.70 30.80 -20.76
C GLY A 16 1.81 30.90 -19.73
N LEU A 17 1.44 31.18 -18.48
CA LEU A 17 2.32 31.15 -17.33
C LEU A 17 2.96 29.75 -17.24
N ALA A 18 4.22 29.64 -17.67
CA ALA A 18 5.03 28.48 -17.35
C ALA A 18 5.26 28.48 -15.84
N ARG A 19 4.58 27.57 -15.13
CA ARG A 19 4.91 27.24 -13.73
C ARG A 19 6.32 26.66 -13.73
N LEU A 20 7.29 27.50 -13.36
CA LEU A 20 8.60 27.06 -12.88
C LEU A 20 8.37 26.31 -11.56
N VAL A 21 8.40 24.98 -11.60
CA VAL A 21 8.58 24.17 -10.40
C VAL A 21 10.07 23.95 -10.27
N THR A 22 10.73 24.74 -9.44
CA THR A 22 12.11 24.48 -9.02
C THR A 22 12.07 23.29 -8.07
N VAL A 23 12.40 22.10 -8.56
CA VAL A 23 12.75 20.97 -7.70
C VAL A 23 14.22 21.15 -7.34
N ALA A 24 14.49 21.58 -6.11
CA ALA A 24 15.83 21.48 -5.55
C ALA A 24 16.15 19.99 -5.39
N ALA A 25 16.99 19.46 -6.27
CA ALA A 25 17.58 18.15 -6.10
C ALA A 25 18.65 18.25 -5.01
N THR A 26 18.28 17.98 -3.76
CA THR A 26 19.25 17.77 -2.69
C THR A 26 19.90 16.41 -2.94
N ALA A 27 21.12 16.41 -3.48
CA ALA A 27 21.95 15.22 -3.53
C ALA A 27 22.36 14.86 -2.10
N LEU A 28 21.70 13.85 -1.51
CA LEU A 28 22.09 13.31 -0.22
C LEU A 28 23.24 12.31 -0.44
N LEU A 29 24.45 12.71 -0.04
CA LEU A 29 25.59 11.82 0.10
C LEU A 29 25.32 10.86 1.26
N ALA A 30 24.79 9.66 0.98
CA ALA A 30 24.61 8.62 1.97
C ALA A 30 25.88 7.77 2.08
N THR A 31 26.91 8.31 2.73
CA THR A 31 27.97 7.51 3.35
C THR A 31 27.57 7.19 4.79
N GLY A 32 27.44 5.90 5.11
CA GLY A 32 27.73 5.41 6.46
C GLY A 32 26.57 4.81 7.25
N ALA A 33 26.91 3.65 7.86
CA ALA A 33 26.24 2.94 8.94
C ALA A 33 24.94 2.20 8.59
N VAL A 34 25.10 0.92 8.20
CA VAL A 34 24.08 -0.11 8.42
C VAL A 34 23.86 -0.19 9.93
N THR A 35 22.89 0.56 10.43
CA THR A 35 22.48 0.54 11.82
C THR A 35 21.76 -0.79 12.03
N GLY A 36 22.21 -1.58 13.02
CA GLY A 36 21.66 -2.91 13.27
C GLY A 36 20.14 -2.86 13.39
N VAL A 37 19.44 -3.63 12.56
CA VAL A 37 17.98 -3.75 12.62
C VAL A 37 17.63 -4.47 13.91
N ALA A 38 16.86 -3.81 14.77
CA ALA A 38 16.39 -4.41 16.00
C ALA A 38 15.23 -5.36 15.68
N GLY A 39 15.39 -6.66 15.93
CA GLY A 39 14.30 -7.63 15.82
C GLY A 39 13.22 -7.33 16.86
N ALA A 40 12.09 -6.77 16.45
CA ALA A 40 10.89 -6.71 17.29
C ALA A 40 10.08 -7.97 17.07
N ALA A 41 9.83 -8.72 18.15
CA ALA A 41 8.79 -9.74 18.16
C ALA A 41 7.46 -9.05 18.50
N GLY A 42 6.55 -8.97 17.54
CA GLY A 42 5.23 -8.38 17.72
C GLY A 42 4.26 -8.98 16.70
N SER A 43 3.02 -9.24 17.12
CA SER A 43 1.94 -9.71 16.24
C SER A 43 0.84 -8.67 16.22
N ALA A 44 0.40 -8.31 15.01
CA ALA A 44 -0.66 -7.35 14.81
C ALA A 44 -2.01 -8.01 14.54
N ASP A 45 -2.84 -8.18 15.59
CA ASP A 45 -4.27 -8.45 15.39
C ASP A 45 -5.05 -7.13 15.33
N LEU A 46 -5.58 -6.83 14.16
CA LEU A 46 -6.35 -5.63 13.86
C LEU A 46 -7.84 -5.78 14.22
N GLY A 47 -8.28 -6.97 14.65
CA GLY A 47 -9.68 -7.27 14.93
C GLY A 47 -10.57 -7.24 13.69
N SER A 48 -11.85 -7.57 13.88
CA SER A 48 -12.83 -7.67 12.80
C SER A 48 -13.36 -6.31 12.37
N LEU A 49 -13.34 -6.05 11.05
CA LEU A 49 -14.00 -4.90 10.40
C LEU A 49 -15.52 -5.14 10.31
N SER A 50 -16.12 -5.62 11.41
CA SER A 50 -17.48 -6.20 11.41
C SER A 50 -18.60 -5.21 11.09
N ASP A 51 -18.27 -3.91 11.06
CA ASP A 51 -19.20 -2.84 10.74
C ASP A 51 -18.80 -2.22 9.40
N ASP A 52 -19.78 -2.07 8.50
CA ASP A 52 -19.70 -1.37 7.20
C ASP A 52 -19.09 0.05 7.33
N SER A 53 -19.05 0.59 8.56
CA SER A 53 -18.50 1.90 8.91
C SER A 53 -16.98 1.94 9.06
N SER A 54 -16.29 0.81 9.24
CA SER A 54 -14.83 0.79 9.47
C SER A 54 -14.10 0.09 8.32
N ARG A 55 -14.04 0.76 7.16
CA ARG A 55 -13.24 0.34 6.00
C ARG A 55 -11.73 0.34 6.26
N THR A 56 -11.30 0.88 7.39
CA THR A 56 -9.91 1.01 7.80
C THR A 56 -9.77 0.65 9.28
N ALA A 57 -8.73 -0.10 9.63
CA ALA A 57 -8.31 -0.34 11.01
C ALA A 57 -6.82 -0.07 11.15
N THR A 58 -6.44 0.59 12.23
CA THR A 58 -5.03 0.90 12.54
C THR A 58 -4.70 0.42 13.93
N LYS A 59 -3.52 -0.19 14.09
CA LYS A 59 -2.97 -0.55 15.39
C LYS A 59 -1.50 -0.20 15.45
N VAL A 60 -1.10 0.30 16.61
CA VAL A 60 0.28 0.69 16.90
C VAL A 60 0.88 -0.32 17.87
N TYR A 61 2.09 -0.78 17.56
CA TYR A 61 2.89 -1.71 18.35
C TYR A 61 4.29 -1.13 18.50
N ASP A 62 4.61 -0.66 19.70
CA ASP A 62 5.86 0.05 19.95
C ASP A 62 6.03 1.21 18.95
N ASN A 63 7.09 1.23 18.13
CA ASN A 63 7.32 2.23 17.10
C ASN A 63 6.72 1.89 15.72
N ILE A 64 5.94 0.81 15.61
CA ILE A 64 5.35 0.33 14.35
C ILE A 64 3.86 0.64 14.28
N THR A 65 3.40 1.18 13.16
CA THR A 65 1.99 1.31 12.81
C THR A 65 1.62 0.29 11.74
N VAL A 66 0.53 -0.43 11.96
CA VAL A 66 -0.09 -1.32 10.99
C VAL A 66 -1.48 -0.80 10.68
N THR A 67 -1.72 -0.45 9.42
CA THR A 67 -3.01 0.04 8.93
C THR A 67 -3.52 -0.89 7.84
N ARG A 68 -4.72 -1.45 8.03
CA ARG A 68 -5.42 -2.25 7.03
C ARG A 68 -6.61 -1.47 6.51
N GLU A 69 -6.82 -1.46 5.20
CA GLU A 69 -7.98 -0.85 4.54
C GLU A 69 -8.56 -1.74 3.43
N ILE A 70 -9.85 -1.62 3.16
CA ILE A 70 -10.50 -2.21 1.98
C ILE A 70 -10.37 -1.21 0.82
N VAL A 71 -9.62 -1.59 -0.21
CA VAL A 71 -9.32 -0.74 -1.36
C VAL A 71 -10.46 -0.70 -2.38
N ASP A 72 -11.24 -1.77 -2.49
CA ASP A 72 -12.32 -1.88 -3.49
C ASP A 72 -13.71 -1.57 -2.90
N THR A 73 -14.57 -0.96 -3.70
CA THR A 73 -15.94 -0.56 -3.35
C THR A 73 -16.99 -1.64 -3.64
N ASN A 74 -16.66 -2.66 -4.46
CA ASN A 74 -17.58 -3.76 -4.76
C ASN A 74 -17.50 -4.85 -3.69
N VAL A 75 -18.03 -4.53 -2.52
CA VAL A 75 -18.05 -5.42 -1.36
C VAL A 75 -19.48 -5.66 -0.94
N GLY A 76 -19.87 -6.94 -0.82
CA GLY A 76 -21.10 -7.32 -0.13
C GLY A 76 -21.97 -8.35 -0.84
N LEU A 77 -21.68 -8.72 -2.10
CA LEU A 77 -22.42 -9.78 -2.79
C LEU A 77 -21.59 -11.05 -2.98
N PRO A 78 -22.25 -12.22 -2.93
CA PRO A 78 -21.66 -13.48 -3.36
C PRO A 78 -21.08 -13.37 -4.78
N GLY A 79 -19.83 -13.80 -4.95
CA GLY A 79 -19.10 -13.71 -6.22
C GLY A 79 -18.26 -12.45 -6.38
N ASP A 80 -18.41 -11.46 -5.50
CA ASP A 80 -17.58 -10.26 -5.52
C ASP A 80 -16.15 -10.55 -5.08
N THR A 81 -15.21 -9.82 -5.67
CA THR A 81 -13.82 -9.77 -5.19
C THR A 81 -13.57 -8.47 -4.46
N PHE A 82 -12.82 -8.55 -3.37
CA PHE A 82 -12.36 -7.38 -2.65
C PHE A 82 -10.90 -7.50 -2.26
N THR A 83 -10.23 -6.35 -2.15
CA THR A 83 -8.81 -6.28 -1.85
C THR A 83 -8.59 -5.56 -0.54
N TYR A 84 -7.86 -6.19 0.39
CA TYR A 84 -7.26 -5.51 1.52
C TYR A 84 -5.89 -4.96 1.14
N ARG A 85 -5.59 -3.77 1.64
CA ARG A 85 -4.23 -3.22 1.69
C ARG A 85 -3.84 -3.06 3.14
N THR A 86 -2.76 -3.72 3.54
CA THR A 86 -2.12 -3.58 4.84
C THR A 86 -0.80 -2.84 4.66
N THR A 87 -0.70 -1.64 5.24
CA THR A 87 0.53 -0.83 5.29
C THR A 87 1.17 -0.96 6.66
N ILE A 88 2.45 -1.33 6.68
CA ILE A 88 3.28 -1.42 7.87
C ILE A 88 4.38 -0.37 7.76
N SER A 89 4.47 0.52 8.74
CA SER A 89 5.45 1.60 8.79
C SER A 89 6.00 1.78 10.19
N ALA A 90 7.21 2.34 10.30
CA ALA A 90 7.74 2.83 11.56
C ALA A 90 7.43 4.33 11.70
N VAL A 91 7.09 4.78 12.90
CA VAL A 91 6.78 6.19 13.21
C VAL A 91 8.02 6.93 13.71
N ASP A 92 8.81 6.26 14.55
CA ASP A 92 10.06 6.73 15.14
C ASP A 92 10.95 5.53 15.51
N GLY A 93 12.01 5.76 16.31
CA GLY A 93 12.81 4.68 16.88
C GLY A 93 13.71 3.91 15.89
N PRO A 94 14.30 2.79 16.32
CA PRO A 94 15.16 1.97 15.47
C PRO A 94 14.37 1.23 14.39
N ALA A 95 15.02 0.96 13.26
CA ALA A 95 14.47 0.13 12.19
C ALA A 95 14.05 -1.25 12.72
N ARG A 96 12.93 -1.77 12.19
CA ARG A 96 12.39 -3.09 12.54
C ARG A 96 12.34 -4.01 11.33
N GLN A 97 12.41 -5.31 11.59
CA GLN A 97 12.27 -6.35 10.57
C GLN A 97 10.86 -6.93 10.61
N VAL A 98 10.12 -6.85 9.50
CA VAL A 98 8.90 -7.63 9.26
C VAL A 98 9.31 -8.95 8.62
N THR A 99 9.04 -10.06 9.29
CA THR A 99 9.45 -11.40 8.84
C THR A 99 8.30 -12.25 8.34
N ARG A 100 7.07 -11.93 8.76
CA ARG A 100 5.86 -12.66 8.39
C ARG A 100 4.66 -11.73 8.40
N ILE A 101 3.82 -11.84 7.39
CA ILE A 101 2.51 -11.20 7.30
C ILE A 101 1.48 -12.30 7.06
N GLU A 102 0.56 -12.47 8.00
CA GLU A 102 -0.54 -13.41 7.91
C GLU A 102 -1.83 -12.63 8.10
N GLU A 103 -2.75 -12.78 7.16
CA GLU A 103 -4.04 -12.10 7.20
C GLU A 103 -5.16 -13.13 7.27
N THR A 104 -6.01 -12.97 8.26
CA THR A 104 -7.26 -13.71 8.35
C THR A 104 -8.37 -12.85 7.76
N PRO A 105 -9.03 -13.27 6.67
CA PRO A 105 -10.14 -12.51 6.12
C PRO A 105 -11.31 -12.55 7.10
N GLU A 106 -11.85 -11.38 7.43
CA GLU A 106 -13.05 -11.23 8.23
C GLU A 106 -14.22 -10.65 7.43
N GLY A 107 -13.96 -10.23 6.19
CA GLY A 107 -14.97 -9.71 5.28
C GLY A 107 -15.54 -8.36 5.72
N PRO A 108 -16.29 -7.69 4.83
CA PRO A 108 -17.09 -6.52 5.17
C PRO A 108 -18.49 -6.89 5.69
N ALA A 109 -18.94 -8.12 5.43
CA ALA A 109 -20.17 -8.66 6.00
C ALA A 109 -19.81 -9.52 7.22
N PRO A 110 -20.65 -9.54 8.29
CA PRO A 110 -20.44 -10.38 9.47
C PRO A 110 -20.63 -11.90 9.20
N ARG A 111 -20.30 -12.36 8.00
CA ARG A 111 -20.42 -13.75 7.56
C ARG A 111 -19.22 -14.57 8.04
N LEU A 112 -19.41 -15.88 8.09
CA LEU A 112 -18.44 -16.84 8.59
C LEU A 112 -17.07 -16.67 7.90
N ARG A 113 -15.97 -16.68 8.67
CA ARG A 113 -14.57 -16.59 8.19
C ARG A 113 -14.22 -17.53 7.02
N ASN A 114 -14.99 -18.61 6.83
CA ASN A 114 -14.76 -19.64 5.81
C ASN A 114 -15.35 -19.32 4.42
N CYS A 115 -16.12 -18.23 4.30
CA CYS A 115 -16.73 -17.84 3.02
C CYS A 115 -15.75 -17.12 2.08
N TYR A 116 -14.63 -16.61 2.60
CA TYR A 116 -13.66 -15.87 1.81
C TYR A 116 -12.53 -16.77 1.31
N HIS A 117 -12.25 -16.72 0.01
CA HIS A 117 -11.14 -17.44 -0.60
C HIS A 117 -10.15 -16.45 -1.19
N ARG A 118 -8.89 -16.50 -0.74
CA ARG A 118 -7.87 -15.62 -1.29
C ARG A 118 -7.51 -16.05 -2.71
N THR A 119 -7.65 -15.14 -3.65
CA THR A 119 -7.34 -15.34 -5.08
C THR A 119 -5.96 -14.83 -5.47
N GLY A 120 -5.39 -13.89 -4.70
CA GLY A 120 -4.05 -13.36 -4.95
C GLY A 120 -3.53 -12.55 -3.77
N ALA A 121 -2.21 -12.34 -3.74
CA ALA A 121 -1.57 -11.41 -2.83
C ALA A 121 -0.18 -10.96 -3.32
N THR A 122 0.22 -9.76 -2.94
CA THR A 122 1.53 -9.16 -3.24
C THR A 122 2.11 -8.47 -2.00
N VAL A 123 3.44 -8.38 -1.92
CA VAL A 123 4.14 -7.54 -0.94
C VAL A 123 5.02 -6.56 -1.69
N THR A 124 4.83 -5.26 -1.45
CA THR A 124 5.71 -4.19 -1.94
C THR A 124 6.51 -3.59 -0.79
N TYR A 125 7.83 -3.58 -0.92
CA TYR A 125 8.76 -3.09 0.09
C TYR A 125 9.92 -2.32 -0.53
N THR A 126 10.72 -1.67 0.30
CA THR A 126 11.98 -1.04 -0.10
C THR A 126 13.12 -2.02 0.16
N ASP A 127 13.88 -2.38 -0.87
CA ASP A 127 15.01 -3.29 -0.75
C ASP A 127 16.28 -2.59 -0.19
N ALA A 128 17.37 -3.36 -0.03
CA ALA A 128 18.63 -2.85 0.50
C ALA A 128 19.30 -1.78 -0.40
N THR A 129 18.89 -1.66 -1.66
CA THR A 129 19.37 -0.63 -2.59
C THR A 129 18.54 0.65 -2.54
N GLY A 130 17.44 0.65 -1.77
CA GLY A 130 16.47 1.73 -1.72
C GLY A 130 15.41 1.64 -2.83
N SER A 131 15.39 0.56 -3.62
CA SER A 131 14.43 0.37 -4.71
C SER A 131 13.12 -0.21 -4.19
N ARG A 132 11.99 0.17 -4.79
CA ARG A 132 10.69 -0.47 -4.51
C ARG A 132 10.59 -1.78 -5.29
N VAL A 133 10.39 -2.87 -4.57
CA VAL A 133 10.25 -4.23 -5.13
C VAL A 133 8.88 -4.76 -4.75
N THR A 134 8.23 -5.47 -5.69
CA THR A 134 6.94 -6.15 -5.47
C THR A 134 7.10 -7.64 -5.73
N ASP A 135 6.83 -8.45 -4.72
CA ASP A 135 6.85 -9.91 -4.80
C ASP A 135 5.42 -10.48 -4.77
N THR A 136 5.19 -11.58 -5.48
CA THR A 136 3.92 -12.31 -5.43
C THR A 136 3.91 -13.30 -4.26
N VAL A 137 2.81 -13.38 -3.52
CA VAL A 137 2.67 -14.25 -2.36
C VAL A 137 1.81 -15.46 -2.70
N MET A 138 2.47 -16.62 -2.84
CA MET A 138 1.82 -17.88 -3.22
C MET A 138 1.26 -18.67 -2.03
N ARG A 139 1.67 -18.36 -0.80
CA ARG A 139 1.31 -19.10 0.43
C ARG A 139 0.38 -18.29 1.30
N VAL A 140 -0.40 -18.95 2.18
CA VAL A 140 -1.39 -18.32 3.08
C VAL A 140 -0.80 -17.15 3.90
N ALA A 141 0.49 -17.19 4.21
CA ALA A 141 1.22 -16.05 4.76
C ALA A 141 2.35 -15.62 3.81
N ALA A 142 2.66 -14.32 3.80
CA ALA A 142 3.89 -13.82 3.23
C ALA A 142 5.01 -14.00 4.25
N THR A 143 6.12 -14.61 3.85
CA THR A 143 7.32 -14.75 4.68
C THR A 143 8.48 -14.09 3.95
N GLY A 144 9.26 -13.29 4.65
CA GLY A 144 10.36 -12.53 4.07
C GLY A 144 11.22 -11.89 5.14
N SER A 145 11.98 -10.88 4.74
CA SER A 145 12.79 -10.06 5.64
C SER A 145 12.76 -8.64 5.14
N TRP A 146 11.72 -7.90 5.54
CA TRP A 146 11.48 -6.55 5.05
C TRP A 146 11.77 -5.54 6.15
N THR A 147 12.57 -4.53 5.86
CA THR A 147 12.90 -3.48 6.83
C THR A 147 11.86 -2.38 6.78
N VAL A 148 11.35 -1.98 7.95
CA VAL A 148 10.58 -0.75 8.12
C VAL A 148 11.37 0.22 8.98
N ASP A 149 11.45 1.47 8.54
CA ASP A 149 12.33 2.46 9.14
C ASP A 149 11.80 3.88 8.90
N ALA A 150 11.62 4.63 9.99
CA ALA A 150 11.12 5.99 9.96
C ALA A 150 12.17 6.96 9.38
N ALA A 151 13.46 6.69 9.57
CA ALA A 151 14.54 7.56 9.12
C ALA A 151 14.68 7.59 7.59
N THR A 152 14.48 6.43 6.95
CA THR A 152 14.52 6.29 5.49
C THR A 152 13.14 6.34 4.83
N GLY A 153 12.06 6.29 5.62
CA GLY A 153 10.68 6.17 5.11
C GLY A 153 10.38 4.79 4.53
N ALA A 154 11.17 3.77 4.88
CA ALA A 154 10.95 2.40 4.42
C ALA A 154 9.66 1.83 5.02
N THR A 155 8.77 1.34 4.14
CA THR A 155 7.47 0.77 4.50
C THR A 155 7.23 -0.53 3.76
N VAL A 156 6.38 -1.38 4.32
CA VAL A 156 5.92 -2.62 3.71
C VAL A 156 4.43 -2.50 3.44
N VAL A 157 4.02 -2.80 2.22
CA VAL A 157 2.63 -2.81 1.80
C VAL A 157 2.29 -4.24 1.37
N TYR A 158 1.31 -4.84 2.02
CA TYR A 158 0.76 -6.14 1.66
C TYR A 158 -0.63 -5.94 1.07
N GLU A 159 -0.86 -6.39 -0.16
CA GLU A 159 -2.18 -6.39 -0.78
C GLU A 159 -2.65 -7.83 -0.97
N SER A 160 -3.91 -8.10 -0.66
CA SER A 160 -4.51 -9.42 -0.70
C SER A 160 -5.93 -9.33 -1.23
N THR A 161 -6.23 -10.14 -2.25
CA THR A 161 -7.54 -10.17 -2.89
C THR A 161 -8.28 -11.45 -2.50
N TYR A 162 -9.55 -11.29 -2.11
CA TYR A 162 -10.43 -12.37 -1.71
C TYR A 162 -11.68 -12.39 -2.58
N LEU A 163 -12.15 -13.59 -2.89
CA LEU A 163 -13.45 -13.87 -3.48
C LEU A 163 -14.43 -14.21 -2.35
N ASP A 164 -15.59 -13.55 -2.34
CA ASP A 164 -16.72 -13.95 -1.51
C ASP A 164 -17.42 -15.18 -2.12
N ARG A 165 -17.26 -16.34 -1.47
CA ARG A 165 -17.91 -17.61 -1.86
C ARG A 165 -19.17 -17.90 -1.05
N SER A 166 -19.76 -16.90 -0.39
CA SER A 166 -21.01 -17.11 0.33
C SER A 166 -22.14 -17.38 -0.65
N GLU A 167 -22.28 -18.63 -1.12
CA GLU A 167 -23.26 -19.03 -2.13
C GLU A 167 -24.64 -18.40 -1.89
N HIS A 168 -25.27 -17.93 -2.97
CA HIS A 168 -26.71 -17.75 -3.06
C HIS A 168 -27.38 -19.13 -2.85
N ARG A 169 -27.46 -19.61 -1.61
CA ARG A 169 -28.49 -20.60 -1.26
C ARG A 169 -29.82 -19.86 -1.30
N HIS A 170 -30.33 -19.65 -2.52
CA HIS A 170 -31.77 -19.66 -2.70
C HIS A 170 -32.22 -21.03 -2.20
N HIS A 171 -32.77 -21.06 -0.99
CA HIS A 171 -33.83 -22.00 -0.70
C HIS A 171 -34.91 -21.77 -1.74
N GLY A 172 -34.81 -22.48 -2.87
CA GLY A 172 -35.97 -22.82 -3.68
C GLY A 172 -36.86 -23.67 -2.78
N GLY A 173 -37.75 -22.98 -2.08
CA GLY A 173 -38.83 -23.61 -1.33
C GLY A 173 -39.72 -24.38 -2.30
N ASN A 174 -39.87 -25.66 -1.96
CA ASN A 174 -41.01 -26.56 -2.16
C ASN A 174 -42.05 -26.21 -3.23
#